data_AF-A0A9E4IXG2-F1
#
_entry.id   AF-A0A9E4IXG2-F1
#
_cell.length_a   1.000
_cell.length_b   1.000
_cell.length_c   1.000
_cell.angle_alpha   90.00
_cell.angle_beta   90.00
_cell.angle_gamma   90.00
#
_symmetry.space_group_name_H-M   'P 1'
#
loop_
_entity.id
_entity.type
_entity.pdbx_description
1 polymer ?
#
loop_
_entity_poly.entity_id
_entity_poly.type
_entity_poly.pdbx_seq_one_letter_code
_entity_poly.pdbx_strand_id
1 'polypeptide(L)'
;MTNRRSANRLSTCALVTTLALLAASAASAASAGWDEGVAAFKVGNYAQAIAEFQQFVEERPDQQAGYVMLGRSFINGRRASDAVAPFQKALQMKADDVASRVYLGQAFFQAGKPRECIDTLNELDIGGLQKDAQIQVYQMRSASHARLGNTGSAAADLGKVADLKPDDARARFDYGSMLNTDAQLDPAIRNFERAVSMDGSQMEWKEALVNALKVKGRRSSGSIKTAAYSRAEEAARSLVGASPAYDNLLLLGEVQLGGKNYESAASTFRQAISKKADDWHAHYYLGQSYGALERWSDAEAPLNTGLQ
;
A
#
# COMPACT_ATOMS: atom_id res chain seq x y z
N MET A 1 -58.36 0.07 -65.92
CA MET A 1 -57.50 0.90 -65.04
C MET A 1 -57.68 0.41 -63.61
N THR A 2 -56.86 -0.55 -63.18
CA THR A 2 -57.00 -1.23 -61.88
C THR A 2 -55.68 -1.19 -61.10
N ASN A 3 -55.79 -0.72 -59.86
CA ASN A 3 -55.13 -1.25 -58.67
C ASN A 3 -53.59 -1.17 -58.55
N ARG A 4 -53.00 0.05 -58.51
CA ARG A 4 -51.59 0.27 -58.10
C ARG A 4 -51.40 0.95 -56.72
N ARG A 5 -52.47 1.34 -56.02
CA ARG A 5 -52.36 2.10 -54.75
C ARG A 5 -52.36 1.24 -53.48
N SER A 6 -52.69 -0.05 -53.55
CA SER A 6 -52.73 -0.97 -52.40
C SER A 6 -51.38 -1.59 -52.06
N ALA A 7 -50.46 -1.74 -53.02
CA ALA A 7 -49.17 -2.40 -52.81
C ALA A 7 -48.16 -1.59 -51.96
N ASN A 8 -48.27 -0.25 -51.93
CA ASN A 8 -47.26 0.60 -51.30
C ASN A 8 -47.44 0.80 -49.78
N ARG A 9 -48.65 0.54 -49.24
CA ARG A 9 -48.93 0.63 -47.79
C ARG A 9 -48.61 -0.66 -47.04
N LEU A 10 -48.68 -1.81 -47.71
CA LEU A 10 -48.31 -3.11 -47.14
C LEU A 10 -46.79 -3.26 -46.98
N SER A 11 -45.99 -2.76 -47.95
CA SER A 11 -44.53 -2.83 -47.86
C SER A 11 -43.91 -1.94 -46.79
N THR A 12 -44.47 -0.76 -46.53
CA THR A 12 -44.00 0.14 -45.46
C THR A 12 -44.37 -0.39 -44.07
N CYS A 13 -45.55 -0.99 -43.92
CA CYS A 13 -45.97 -1.59 -42.66
C CYS A 13 -45.17 -2.87 -42.33
N ALA A 14 -44.84 -3.68 -43.34
CA ALA A 14 -43.98 -4.86 -43.19
C ALA A 14 -42.52 -4.49 -42.84
N LEU A 15 -41.96 -3.42 -43.42
CA LEU A 15 -40.60 -2.96 -43.12
C LEU A 15 -40.49 -2.37 -41.70
N VAL A 16 -41.50 -1.62 -41.26
CA VAL A 16 -41.54 -1.03 -39.90
C VAL A 16 -41.74 -2.12 -38.85
N THR A 17 -42.52 -3.16 -39.13
CA THR A 17 -42.72 -4.29 -38.21
C THR A 17 -41.49 -5.20 -38.14
N THR A 18 -40.77 -5.46 -39.23
CA THR A 18 -39.51 -6.22 -39.18
C THR A 18 -38.40 -5.45 -38.46
N LEU A 19 -38.28 -4.13 -38.67
CA LEU A 19 -37.37 -3.27 -37.89
C LEU A 19 -37.73 -3.26 -36.40
N ALA A 20 -39.02 -3.22 -36.05
CA ALA A 20 -39.47 -3.28 -34.66
C ALA A 20 -39.22 -4.66 -34.00
N LEU A 21 -39.41 -5.76 -34.74
CA LEU A 21 -39.12 -7.12 -34.25
C LEU A 21 -37.61 -7.36 -34.07
N LEU A 22 -36.77 -6.85 -34.97
CA LEU A 22 -35.31 -6.90 -34.85
C LEU A 22 -34.80 -6.04 -33.68
N ALA A 23 -35.39 -4.85 -33.48
CA ALA A 23 -35.06 -4.00 -32.34
C ALA A 23 -35.49 -4.63 -31.01
N ALA A 24 -36.65 -5.32 -30.98
CA ALA A 24 -37.14 -6.03 -29.80
C ALA A 24 -36.31 -7.28 -29.47
N SER A 25 -35.88 -8.06 -30.48
CA SER A 25 -35.04 -9.24 -30.26
C SER A 25 -33.63 -8.86 -29.80
N ALA A 26 -33.03 -7.83 -30.42
CA ALA A 26 -31.74 -7.27 -29.99
C ALA A 26 -31.83 -6.67 -28.57
N ALA A 27 -32.96 -6.05 -28.23
CA ALA A 27 -33.17 -5.55 -26.87
C ALA A 27 -33.27 -6.67 -25.83
N SER A 28 -33.93 -7.79 -26.16
CA SER A 28 -34.05 -8.95 -25.27
C SER A 28 -32.74 -9.73 -25.09
N ALA A 29 -31.91 -9.82 -26.14
CA ALA A 29 -30.60 -10.44 -26.08
C ALA A 29 -29.62 -9.60 -25.22
N ALA A 30 -29.62 -8.28 -25.42
CA ALA A 30 -28.80 -7.37 -24.63
C ALA A 30 -29.18 -7.39 -23.13
N SER A 31 -30.48 -7.48 -22.79
CA SER A 31 -30.89 -7.64 -21.39
C SER A 31 -30.45 -8.98 -20.79
N ALA A 32 -30.44 -10.05 -21.59
CA ALA A 32 -29.97 -11.37 -21.14
C ALA A 32 -28.46 -11.35 -20.85
N GLY A 33 -27.65 -10.79 -21.75
CA GLY A 33 -26.19 -10.66 -21.53
C GLY A 33 -25.84 -9.80 -20.31
N TRP A 34 -26.64 -8.78 -20.00
CA TRP A 34 -26.48 -8.01 -18.76
C TRP A 34 -26.70 -8.86 -17.51
N ASP A 35 -27.83 -9.56 -17.42
CA ASP A 35 -28.18 -10.34 -16.24
C ASP A 35 -27.22 -11.52 -16.01
N GLU A 36 -26.81 -12.19 -17.09
CA GLU A 36 -25.81 -13.26 -17.05
C GLU A 36 -24.43 -12.73 -16.62
N GLY A 37 -23.99 -11.61 -17.19
CA GLY A 37 -22.74 -10.95 -16.80
C GLY A 37 -22.73 -10.53 -15.33
N VAL A 38 -23.84 -9.97 -14.83
CA VAL A 38 -24.00 -9.59 -13.43
C VAL A 38 -24.00 -10.82 -12.52
N ALA A 39 -24.69 -11.89 -12.91
CA ALA A 39 -24.72 -13.15 -12.16
C ALA A 39 -23.31 -13.76 -12.07
N ALA A 40 -22.61 -13.86 -13.20
CA ALA A 40 -21.24 -14.35 -13.30
C ALA A 40 -20.28 -13.52 -12.42
N PHE A 41 -20.39 -12.19 -12.47
CA PHE A 41 -19.58 -11.29 -11.64
C PHE A 41 -19.79 -11.53 -10.14
N LYS A 42 -21.05 -11.69 -9.70
CA LYS A 42 -21.39 -11.90 -8.29
C LYS A 42 -20.85 -13.23 -7.74
N VAL A 43 -20.83 -14.28 -8.55
CA VAL A 43 -20.28 -15.58 -8.16
C VAL A 43 -18.76 -15.69 -8.36
N GLY A 44 -18.10 -14.62 -8.80
CA GLY A 44 -16.66 -14.58 -9.01
C GLY A 44 -16.18 -15.23 -10.31
N ASN A 45 -17.08 -15.61 -11.22
CA ASN A 45 -16.72 -16.09 -12.56
C ASN A 45 -16.41 -14.90 -13.48
N TYR A 46 -15.26 -14.25 -13.24
CA TYR A 46 -14.89 -13.04 -13.96
C TYR A 46 -14.59 -13.29 -15.44
N ALA A 47 -14.16 -14.50 -15.83
CA ALA A 47 -13.94 -14.83 -17.22
C ALA A 47 -15.25 -14.80 -18.02
N GLN A 48 -16.32 -15.41 -17.49
CA GLN A 48 -17.65 -15.33 -18.09
C GLN A 48 -18.19 -13.89 -18.04
N ALA A 49 -18.08 -13.20 -16.90
CA ALA A 49 -18.54 -11.82 -16.79
C ALA A 49 -17.89 -10.90 -17.84
N ILE A 50 -16.59 -11.07 -18.09
CA ILE A 50 -15.90 -10.34 -19.16
C ILE A 50 -16.53 -10.63 -20.52
N ALA A 51 -16.75 -11.90 -20.87
CA ALA A 51 -17.34 -12.27 -22.16
C ALA A 51 -18.75 -11.67 -22.34
N GLU A 52 -19.60 -11.80 -21.33
CA GLU A 52 -20.97 -11.26 -21.37
C GLU A 52 -20.98 -9.72 -21.48
N PHE A 53 -20.14 -9.03 -20.70
CA PHE A 53 -20.08 -7.57 -20.76
C PHE A 53 -19.38 -7.06 -22.03
N GLN A 54 -18.48 -7.83 -22.65
CA GLN A 54 -17.93 -7.51 -23.98
C GLN A 54 -19.01 -7.53 -25.04
N GLN A 55 -19.81 -8.61 -25.09
CA GLN A 55 -20.94 -8.69 -26.00
C GLN A 55 -21.94 -7.56 -25.73
N PHE A 56 -22.24 -7.28 -24.46
CA PHE A 56 -23.15 -6.20 -24.08
C PHE A 56 -22.72 -4.83 -24.61
N VAL A 57 -21.43 -4.47 -24.51
CA VAL A 57 -20.95 -3.16 -25.01
C VAL A 57 -20.85 -3.10 -26.53
N GLU A 58 -20.76 -4.23 -27.22
CA GLU A 58 -20.85 -4.31 -28.69
C GLU A 58 -22.29 -4.07 -29.16
N GLU A 59 -23.28 -4.66 -28.49
CA GLU A 59 -24.70 -4.51 -28.81
C GLU A 59 -25.27 -3.15 -28.37
N ARG A 60 -24.77 -2.63 -27.24
CA ARG A 60 -25.23 -1.38 -26.60
C ARG A 60 -24.04 -0.44 -26.34
N PRO A 61 -23.39 0.09 -27.38
CA PRO A 61 -22.19 0.91 -27.24
C PRO A 61 -22.45 2.27 -26.59
N ASP A 62 -23.71 2.67 -26.44
CA ASP A 62 -24.19 3.90 -25.80
C ASP A 62 -24.51 3.72 -24.30
N GLN A 63 -24.38 2.51 -23.75
CA GLN A 63 -24.63 2.25 -22.33
C GLN A 63 -23.35 2.22 -21.49
N GLN A 64 -23.13 3.30 -20.74
CA GLN A 64 -21.94 3.47 -19.90
C GLN A 64 -21.77 2.36 -18.84
N ALA A 65 -22.89 1.86 -18.29
CA ALA A 65 -22.86 0.81 -17.26
C ALA A 65 -22.17 -0.49 -17.74
N GLY A 66 -22.29 -0.83 -19.03
CA GLY A 66 -21.62 -1.98 -19.63
C GLY A 66 -20.10 -1.86 -19.55
N TYR A 67 -19.56 -0.70 -19.91
CA TYR A 67 -18.12 -0.44 -19.84
C TYR A 67 -17.59 -0.44 -18.41
N VAL A 68 -18.36 0.09 -17.45
CA VAL A 68 -18.01 0.02 -16.01
C VAL A 68 -17.94 -1.42 -15.54
N MET A 69 -18.96 -2.22 -15.84
CA MET A 69 -19.00 -3.62 -15.43
C MET A 69 -17.92 -4.45 -16.11
N LEU A 70 -17.61 -4.18 -17.37
CA LEU A 70 -16.50 -4.80 -18.09
C LEU A 70 -15.15 -4.47 -17.43
N GLY A 71 -14.88 -3.19 -17.15
CA GLY A 71 -13.66 -2.76 -16.47
C GLY A 71 -13.52 -3.38 -15.08
N ARG A 72 -14.61 -3.43 -14.29
CA ARG A 72 -14.62 -4.07 -12.97
C ARG A 72 -14.35 -5.56 -13.08
N SER A 73 -14.91 -6.23 -14.10
CA SER A 73 -14.69 -7.65 -14.34
C SER A 73 -13.22 -7.93 -14.67
N PHE A 74 -12.57 -7.07 -15.45
CA PHE A 74 -11.13 -7.16 -15.71
C PHE A 74 -10.28 -6.98 -14.44
N ILE A 75 -10.55 -5.97 -13.60
CA ILE A 75 -9.84 -5.80 -12.32
C ILE A 75 -9.93 -7.06 -11.45
N ASN A 76 -11.15 -7.56 -11.24
CA ASN A 76 -11.36 -8.71 -10.36
C ASN A 76 -10.83 -10.02 -10.97
N GLY A 77 -10.83 -10.12 -12.30
CA GLY A 77 -10.17 -11.18 -13.05
C GLY A 77 -8.64 -11.07 -13.11
N ARG A 78 -8.02 -10.17 -12.34
CA ARG A 78 -6.56 -9.92 -12.30
C ARG A 78 -5.96 -9.48 -13.63
N ARG A 79 -6.78 -8.87 -14.51
CA ARG A 79 -6.40 -8.33 -15.82
C ARG A 79 -6.47 -6.80 -15.80
N ALA A 80 -5.81 -6.18 -14.82
CA ALA A 80 -5.92 -4.74 -14.57
C ALA A 80 -5.55 -3.85 -15.77
N SER A 81 -4.57 -4.26 -16.59
CA SER A 81 -4.20 -3.53 -17.81
C SER A 81 -5.35 -3.44 -18.82
N ASP A 82 -6.15 -4.51 -18.94
CA ASP A 82 -7.29 -4.56 -19.86
C ASP A 82 -8.49 -3.74 -19.36
N ALA A 83 -8.55 -3.46 -18.06
CA ALA A 83 -9.60 -2.66 -17.44
C ALA A 83 -9.54 -1.17 -17.81
N VAL A 84 -8.37 -0.67 -18.25
CA VAL A 84 -8.14 0.76 -18.53
C VAL A 84 -9.06 1.29 -19.63
N ALA A 85 -9.12 0.61 -20.78
CA ALA A 85 -9.88 1.08 -21.93
C ALA A 85 -11.40 1.16 -21.66
N PRO A 86 -12.05 0.15 -21.03
CA PRO A 86 -13.44 0.26 -20.62
C PRO A 86 -13.72 1.45 -19.68
N PHE A 87 -12.89 1.67 -18.65
CA PHE A 87 -13.11 2.81 -17.75
C PHE A 87 -12.88 4.17 -18.43
N GLN A 88 -11.89 4.28 -19.31
CA GLN A 88 -11.70 5.49 -20.12
C GLN A 88 -12.93 5.74 -21.01
N LYS A 89 -13.50 4.71 -21.62
CA LYS A 89 -14.73 4.84 -22.41
C LYS A 89 -15.92 5.27 -21.54
N ALA A 90 -16.05 4.72 -20.34
CA ALA A 90 -17.08 5.13 -19.38
C ALA A 90 -16.95 6.63 -19.01
N LEU A 91 -15.73 7.11 -18.78
CA LEU A 91 -15.46 8.52 -18.47
C LEU A 91 -15.62 9.46 -19.68
N GLN A 92 -15.39 8.99 -20.90
CA GLN A 92 -15.73 9.76 -22.12
C GLN A 92 -17.24 10.02 -22.22
N MET A 93 -18.06 9.11 -21.70
CA MET A 93 -19.51 9.22 -21.72
C MET A 93 -20.04 10.08 -20.56
N LYS A 94 -19.42 9.94 -19.38
CA LYS A 94 -19.73 10.72 -18.17
C LYS A 94 -18.44 11.07 -17.45
N ALA A 95 -17.93 12.27 -17.72
CA ALA A 95 -16.62 12.70 -17.20
C ALA A 95 -16.62 12.89 -15.67
N ASP A 96 -17.79 13.12 -15.09
CA ASP A 96 -18.01 13.33 -13.66
C ASP A 96 -18.32 12.04 -12.88
N ASP A 97 -18.28 10.86 -13.51
CA ASP A 97 -18.47 9.58 -12.80
C ASP A 97 -17.26 9.25 -11.91
N VAL A 98 -17.36 9.71 -10.67
CA VAL A 98 -16.39 9.50 -9.59
C VAL A 98 -16.04 8.02 -9.42
N ALA A 99 -17.02 7.11 -9.50
CA ALA A 99 -16.77 5.69 -9.28
C ALA A 99 -15.89 5.11 -10.41
N SER A 100 -16.21 5.41 -11.67
CA SER A 100 -15.38 5.02 -12.82
C SER A 100 -13.96 5.55 -12.70
N ARG A 101 -13.80 6.78 -12.20
CA ARG A 101 -12.48 7.40 -12.04
C ARG A 101 -11.64 6.76 -10.94
N VAL A 102 -12.25 6.41 -9.80
CA VAL A 102 -11.59 5.62 -8.75
C VAL A 102 -11.16 4.25 -9.30
N TYR A 103 -12.04 3.56 -10.04
CA TYR A 103 -11.69 2.26 -10.64
C TYR A 103 -10.61 2.37 -11.72
N LEU A 104 -10.57 3.46 -12.50
CA LEU A 104 -9.48 3.70 -13.45
C LEU A 104 -8.14 3.89 -12.71
N GLY A 105 -8.12 4.66 -11.63
CA GLY A 105 -6.94 4.78 -10.78
C GLY A 105 -6.50 3.43 -10.20
N GLN A 106 -7.45 2.61 -9.74
CA GLN A 106 -7.18 1.24 -9.29
C GLN A 106 -6.61 0.35 -10.40
N ALA A 107 -7.14 0.44 -11.61
CA ALA A 107 -6.64 -0.29 -12.78
C ALA A 107 -5.17 0.10 -13.06
N PHE A 108 -4.84 1.39 -13.09
CA PHE A 108 -3.46 1.85 -13.27
C PHE A 108 -2.53 1.40 -12.14
N PHE A 109 -2.98 1.49 -10.89
CA PHE A 109 -2.23 1.01 -9.74
C PHE A 109 -1.84 -0.47 -9.88
N GLN A 110 -2.83 -1.33 -10.14
CA GLN A 110 -2.64 -2.79 -10.29
C GLN A 110 -1.89 -3.16 -11.57
N ALA A 111 -2.04 -2.38 -12.64
CA ALA A 111 -1.29 -2.55 -13.89
C ALA A 111 0.18 -2.08 -13.78
N GLY A 112 0.61 -1.59 -12.61
CA GLY A 112 2.00 -1.20 -12.41
C GLY A 112 2.34 0.19 -12.96
N LYS A 113 1.33 1.04 -13.23
CA LYS A 113 1.44 2.37 -13.86
C LYS A 113 1.23 3.50 -12.84
N PRO A 114 2.23 3.82 -12.01
CA PRO A 114 2.05 4.72 -10.88
C PRO A 114 1.80 6.18 -11.28
N ARG A 115 2.35 6.66 -12.41
CA ARG A 115 2.12 8.05 -12.86
C ARG A 115 0.67 8.26 -13.25
N GLU A 116 0.15 7.40 -14.11
CA GLU A 116 -1.23 7.45 -14.58
C GLU A 116 -2.24 7.25 -13.43
N CYS A 117 -1.90 6.42 -12.43
CA CYS A 117 -2.67 6.30 -11.20
C CYS A 117 -2.75 7.63 -10.46
N ILE A 118 -1.61 8.28 -10.20
CA ILE A 118 -1.56 9.57 -9.51
C ILE A 118 -2.36 10.63 -10.27
N ASP A 119 -2.13 10.76 -11.57
CA ASP A 119 -2.77 11.78 -12.41
C ASP A 119 -4.30 11.61 -12.38
N THR A 120 -4.78 10.37 -12.57
CA THR A 120 -6.22 10.05 -12.53
C THR A 120 -6.85 10.37 -11.18
N LEU A 121 -6.15 10.05 -10.08
CA LEU A 121 -6.66 10.25 -8.71
C LEU A 121 -6.53 11.71 -8.25
N ASN A 122 -5.64 12.52 -8.83
CA ASN A 122 -5.49 13.95 -8.49
C ASN A 122 -6.65 14.81 -8.96
N GLU A 123 -7.36 14.39 -10.00
CA GLU A 123 -8.57 15.07 -10.45
C GLU A 123 -9.74 14.87 -9.45
N LEU A 124 -9.62 13.98 -8.45
CA LEU A 124 -10.72 13.63 -7.53
C LEU A 124 -10.84 14.66 -6.42
N ASP A 125 -12.07 15.13 -6.16
CA ASP A 125 -12.40 15.66 -4.85
C ASP A 125 -12.53 14.50 -3.87
N ILE A 126 -11.41 14.12 -3.26
CA ILE A 126 -11.36 13.01 -2.30
C ILE A 126 -12.22 13.36 -1.06
N GLY A 127 -12.34 14.63 -0.67
CA GLY A 127 -13.11 15.05 0.50
C GLY A 127 -14.60 14.75 0.39
N GLY A 128 -15.14 14.72 -0.83
CA GLY A 128 -16.53 14.36 -1.11
C GLY A 128 -16.84 12.86 -1.13
N LEU A 129 -15.83 11.99 -1.03
CA LEU A 129 -16.04 10.53 -1.06
C LEU A 129 -16.51 9.98 0.29
N GLN A 130 -17.12 8.80 0.28
CA GLN A 130 -17.31 8.02 1.50
C GLN A 130 -15.97 7.66 2.13
N LYS A 131 -15.93 7.59 3.46
CA LYS A 131 -14.70 7.40 4.24
C LYS A 131 -13.84 6.23 3.76
N ASP A 132 -14.44 5.08 3.48
CA ASP A 132 -13.71 3.89 3.02
C ASP A 132 -13.09 4.10 1.64
N ALA A 133 -13.78 4.81 0.74
CA ALA A 133 -13.25 5.16 -0.57
C ALA A 133 -12.12 6.20 -0.46
N GLN A 134 -12.21 7.17 0.46
CA GLN A 134 -11.11 8.10 0.74
C GLN A 134 -9.84 7.36 1.13
N ILE A 135 -9.95 6.45 2.09
CA ILE A 135 -8.85 5.62 2.57
C ILE A 135 -8.22 4.85 1.41
N GLN A 136 -9.03 4.17 0.60
CA GLN A 136 -8.54 3.39 -0.54
C GLN A 136 -7.79 4.28 -1.54
N VAL A 137 -8.34 5.45 -1.89
CA VAL A 137 -7.73 6.39 -2.84
C VAL A 137 -6.39 6.92 -2.31
N TYR A 138 -6.33 7.38 -1.05
CA TYR A 138 -5.09 7.85 -0.44
C TYR A 138 -4.04 6.74 -0.36
N GLN A 139 -4.42 5.50 -0.06
CA GLN A 139 -3.48 4.37 -0.02
C GLN A 139 -2.92 4.05 -1.42
N MET A 140 -3.75 3.97 -2.45
CA MET A 140 -3.30 3.71 -3.83
C MET A 140 -2.39 4.84 -4.34
N ARG A 141 -2.75 6.09 -4.08
CA ARG A 141 -1.96 7.25 -4.49
C ARG A 141 -0.64 7.33 -3.72
N SER A 142 -0.65 7.08 -2.41
CA SER A 142 0.57 7.02 -1.59
C SER A 142 1.53 5.93 -2.10
N ALA A 143 1.04 4.72 -2.33
CA ALA A 143 1.87 3.62 -2.83
C ALA A 143 2.43 3.92 -4.23
N SER A 144 1.65 4.61 -5.08
CA SER A 144 2.12 5.07 -6.40
C SER A 144 3.20 6.15 -6.28
N HIS A 145 3.03 7.11 -5.36
CA HIS A 145 4.05 8.11 -5.05
C HIS A 145 5.35 7.47 -4.53
N ALA A 146 5.25 6.52 -3.60
CA ALA A 146 6.40 5.80 -3.05
C ALA A 146 7.18 5.05 -4.13
N ARG A 147 6.49 4.38 -5.07
CA ARG A 147 7.14 3.69 -6.22
C ARG A 147 7.91 4.63 -7.15
N LEU A 148 7.55 5.92 -7.18
CA LEU A 148 8.25 6.95 -7.94
C LEU A 148 9.31 7.70 -7.13
N GLY A 149 9.48 7.37 -5.85
CA GLY A 149 10.39 8.09 -4.95
C GLY A 149 9.84 9.42 -4.42
N ASN A 150 8.56 9.71 -4.65
CA ASN A 150 7.89 10.93 -4.17
C ASN A 150 7.47 10.77 -2.70
N THR A 151 8.44 10.57 -1.81
CA THR A 151 8.25 10.18 -0.40
C THR A 151 7.42 11.19 0.40
N GLY A 152 7.58 12.49 0.15
CA GLY A 152 6.81 13.53 0.85
C GLY A 152 5.31 13.48 0.52
N SER A 153 4.97 13.30 -0.76
CA SER A 153 3.57 13.12 -1.18
C SER A 153 2.98 11.81 -0.65
N ALA A 154 3.77 10.73 -0.66
CA ALA A 154 3.36 9.46 -0.08
C ALA A 154 3.07 9.57 1.42
N ALA A 155 3.92 10.29 2.16
CA ALA A 155 3.72 10.56 3.58
C ALA A 155 2.48 11.42 3.83
N ALA A 156 2.24 12.45 3.01
CA ALA A 156 1.05 13.30 3.12
C ALA A 156 -0.25 12.48 2.98
N ASP A 157 -0.32 11.59 2.00
CA ASP A 157 -1.47 10.70 1.80
C ASP A 157 -1.65 9.70 2.95
N LEU A 158 -0.56 9.09 3.46
CA LEU A 158 -0.66 8.21 4.63
C LEU A 158 -1.03 8.95 5.91
N GLY A 159 -0.66 10.23 6.03
CA GLY A 159 -1.15 11.11 7.08
C GLY A 159 -2.67 11.23 7.06
N LYS A 160 -3.27 11.41 5.87
CA LYS A 160 -4.73 11.39 5.70
C LYS A 160 -5.35 10.05 6.08
N VAL A 161 -4.69 8.93 5.75
CA VAL A 161 -5.15 7.60 6.16
C VAL A 161 -5.14 7.45 7.68
N ALA A 162 -4.07 7.91 8.36
CA ALA A 162 -3.95 7.88 9.81
C ALA A 162 -4.99 8.78 10.50
N ASP A 163 -5.28 9.96 9.94
CA ASP A 163 -6.33 10.87 10.42
C ASP A 163 -7.72 10.25 10.30
N LEU A 164 -8.01 9.56 9.19
CA LEU A 164 -9.26 8.86 8.97
C LEU A 164 -9.40 7.61 9.85
N LYS A 165 -8.29 7.01 10.28
CA LYS A 165 -8.27 5.83 11.14
C LYS A 165 -7.55 6.10 12.48
N PRO A 166 -8.12 6.95 13.34
CA PRO A 166 -7.47 7.34 14.60
C PRO A 166 -7.41 6.20 15.62
N ASP A 167 -7.97 5.02 15.38
CA ASP A 167 -7.85 3.87 16.29
C ASP A 167 -7.10 2.70 15.63
N ASP A 168 -6.56 2.90 14.42
CA ASP A 168 -5.77 1.90 13.70
C ASP A 168 -4.28 2.11 13.99
N ALA A 169 -3.67 1.16 14.70
CA ALA A 169 -2.25 1.20 15.02
C ALA A 169 -1.37 0.97 13.78
N ARG A 170 -1.84 0.16 12.81
CA ARG A 170 -1.13 -0.12 11.56
C ARG A 170 -1.09 1.13 10.68
N ALA A 171 -2.21 1.85 10.56
CA ALA A 171 -2.25 3.10 9.79
C ALA A 171 -1.22 4.12 10.30
N ARG A 172 -1.05 4.22 11.63
CA ARG A 172 -0.01 5.06 12.24
C ARG A 172 1.39 4.56 11.98
N PHE A 173 1.60 3.25 12.06
CA PHE A 173 2.90 2.65 11.75
C PHE A 173 3.29 2.92 10.28
N ASP A 174 2.38 2.70 9.33
CA ASP A 174 2.64 2.93 7.91
C ASP A 174 2.94 4.41 7.64
N TYR A 175 2.24 5.35 8.30
CA TYR A 175 2.55 6.77 8.23
C TYR A 175 3.94 7.10 8.81
N GLY A 176 4.26 6.58 9.99
CA GLY A 176 5.59 6.73 10.60
C GLY A 176 6.71 6.17 9.73
N SER A 177 6.49 5.01 9.10
CA SER A 177 7.42 4.37 8.17
C SER A 177 7.69 5.25 6.96
N MET A 178 6.64 5.80 6.34
CA MET A 178 6.81 6.69 5.19
C MET A 178 7.47 8.03 5.57
N LEU A 179 7.16 8.59 6.74
CA LEU A 179 7.87 9.76 7.27
C LEU A 179 9.37 9.48 7.47
N ASN A 180 9.71 8.28 7.94
CA ASN A 180 11.11 7.88 8.10
C ASN A 180 11.81 7.76 6.74
N THR A 181 11.14 7.20 5.72
CA THR A 181 11.64 7.17 4.33
C THR A 181 11.81 8.58 3.76
N ASP A 182 10.92 9.51 4.10
CA ASP A 182 11.00 10.93 3.75
C ASP A 182 12.00 11.73 4.61
N ALA A 183 12.83 11.04 5.42
CA ALA A 183 13.81 11.63 6.34
C ALA A 183 13.24 12.57 7.42
N GLN A 184 11.92 12.56 7.64
CA GLN A 184 11.24 13.27 8.72
C GLN A 184 11.29 12.46 10.03
N LEU A 185 12.50 12.38 10.59
CA LEU A 185 12.82 11.48 11.69
C LEU A 185 11.99 11.71 12.97
N ASP A 186 11.81 12.95 13.38
CA ASP A 186 11.07 13.28 14.60
C ASP A 186 9.56 12.97 14.51
N PRO A 187 8.86 13.36 13.43
CA PRO A 187 7.50 12.89 13.15
C PRO A 187 7.39 11.36 13.07
N ALA A 188 8.36 10.68 12.46
CA ALA A 188 8.36 9.22 12.36
C ALA A 188 8.41 8.56 13.74
N ILE A 189 9.34 8.99 14.60
CA ILE A 189 9.46 8.47 15.98
C ILE A 189 8.14 8.62 16.74
N ARG A 190 7.49 9.79 16.68
CA ARG A 190 6.19 10.00 17.36
C ARG A 190 5.11 9.02 16.88
N ASN A 191 5.06 8.76 15.58
CA ASN A 191 4.09 7.82 15.01
C ASN A 191 4.41 6.38 15.38
N PHE A 192 5.68 5.98 15.40
CA PHE A 192 6.09 4.66 15.87
C PHE A 192 5.76 4.45 17.35
N GLU A 193 6.04 5.43 18.21
CA GLU A 193 5.66 5.36 19.63
C GLU A 193 4.16 5.22 19.82
N ARG A 194 3.39 5.97 19.03
CA ARG A 194 1.94 5.85 19.09
C ARG A 194 1.46 4.48 18.61
N ALA A 195 2.01 3.95 17.52
CA ALA A 195 1.68 2.60 17.04
C ALA A 195 2.02 1.52 18.07
N VAL A 196 3.23 1.55 18.64
CA VAL A 196 3.71 0.58 19.65
C VAL A 196 2.91 0.69 20.97
N SER A 197 2.50 1.89 21.38
CA SER A 197 1.65 2.05 22.58
C SER A 197 0.23 1.53 22.40
N MET A 198 -0.26 1.47 21.16
CA MET A 198 -1.58 0.93 20.84
C MET A 198 -1.57 -0.59 20.65
N ASP A 199 -0.56 -1.10 19.96
CA ASP A 199 -0.30 -2.54 19.82
C ASP A 199 1.19 -2.82 20.02
N GLY A 200 1.53 -3.18 21.26
CA GLY A 200 2.88 -3.51 21.66
C GLY A 200 3.31 -4.94 21.35
N SER A 201 2.48 -5.73 20.65
CA SER A 201 2.82 -7.11 20.29
C SER A 201 3.69 -7.20 19.03
N GLN A 202 3.65 -6.17 18.17
CA GLN A 202 4.34 -6.15 16.90
C GLN A 202 5.84 -5.84 17.08
N MET A 203 6.68 -6.86 16.94
CA MET A 203 8.14 -6.72 17.08
C MET A 203 8.74 -5.81 16.01
N GLU A 204 8.29 -5.93 14.76
CA GLU A 204 8.71 -5.07 13.64
C GLU A 204 8.58 -3.59 13.98
N TRP A 205 7.50 -3.20 14.67
CA TRP A 205 7.22 -1.79 14.98
C TRP A 205 8.14 -1.26 16.08
N LYS A 206 8.41 -2.10 17.08
CA LYS A 206 9.41 -1.78 18.11
C LYS A 206 10.81 -1.67 17.51
N GLU A 207 11.17 -2.57 16.59
CA GLU A 207 12.46 -2.52 15.90
C GLU A 207 12.61 -1.22 15.09
N ALA A 208 11.58 -0.82 14.33
CA ALA A 208 11.55 0.45 13.61
C ALA A 208 11.73 1.65 14.56
N LEU A 209 11.06 1.64 15.72
CA LEU A 209 11.20 2.67 16.75
C LEU A 209 12.64 2.73 17.30
N VAL A 210 13.23 1.59 17.66
CA VAL A 210 14.60 1.51 18.18
C VAL A 210 15.59 2.04 17.13
N ASN A 211 15.46 1.62 15.88
CA ASN A 211 16.33 2.06 14.79
C ASN A 211 16.21 3.57 14.53
N ALA A 212 14.99 4.12 14.53
CA ALA A 212 14.78 5.56 14.38
C ALA A 212 15.39 6.36 15.54
N LEU A 213 15.19 5.93 16.78
CA LEU A 213 15.79 6.57 17.97
C LEU A 213 17.32 6.46 17.97
N LYS A 214 17.87 5.31 17.56
CA LYS A 214 19.33 5.11 17.39
C LYS A 214 19.89 6.08 16.34
N VAL A 215 19.23 6.23 15.19
CA VAL A 215 19.61 7.22 14.16
C VAL A 215 19.56 8.64 14.74
N LYS A 216 18.52 8.99 15.49
CA LYS A 216 18.39 10.30 16.14
C LYS A 216 19.55 10.54 17.11
N GLY A 217 19.87 9.55 17.95
CA GLY A 217 20.98 9.61 18.89
C GLY A 217 22.33 9.78 18.19
N ARG A 218 22.57 9.10 17.06
CA ARG A 218 23.80 9.26 16.26
C ARG A 218 23.95 10.66 15.65
N ARG A 219 22.83 11.28 15.23
CA ARG A 219 22.81 12.61 14.60
C ARG A 219 22.79 13.77 15.60
N SER A 220 22.64 13.48 16.89
CA SER A 220 22.45 14.48 17.94
C SER A 220 23.69 14.57 18.85
N SER A 221 23.73 15.63 19.67
CA SER A 221 24.74 15.82 20.72
C SER A 221 24.07 16.19 22.05
N GLY A 222 24.86 16.22 23.13
CA GLY A 222 24.41 16.63 24.46
C GLY A 222 23.19 15.87 24.97
N SER A 223 22.26 16.60 25.60
CA SER A 223 21.06 16.03 26.21
C SER A 223 20.13 15.33 25.21
N ILE A 224 20.07 15.79 23.95
CA ILE A 224 19.24 15.18 22.90
C ILE A 224 19.76 13.79 22.56
N LYS A 225 21.08 13.62 22.44
CA LYS A 225 21.71 12.31 22.23
C LYS A 225 21.40 11.36 23.39
N THR A 226 21.60 11.82 24.62
CA THR A 226 21.34 11.01 25.82
C THR A 226 19.87 10.58 25.88
N ALA A 227 18.93 11.50 25.65
CA ALA A 227 17.50 11.19 25.66
C ALA A 227 17.11 10.19 24.55
N ALA A 228 17.67 10.33 23.35
CA ALA A 228 17.39 9.42 22.24
C ALA A 228 17.89 7.99 22.52
N TYR A 229 19.13 7.83 23.03
CA TYR A 229 19.66 6.52 23.37
C TYR A 229 18.98 5.89 24.59
N SER A 230 18.57 6.69 25.59
CA SER A 230 17.79 6.19 26.72
C SER A 230 16.46 5.59 26.27
N ARG A 231 15.73 6.30 25.40
CA ARG A 231 14.46 5.80 24.82
C ARG A 231 14.69 4.59 23.91
N ALA A 232 15.77 4.59 23.12
CA ALA A 232 16.12 3.45 22.28
C ALA A 232 16.42 2.21 23.14
N GLU A 233 17.11 2.37 24.27
CA GLU A 233 17.49 1.26 25.15
C GLU A 233 16.25 0.64 25.81
N GLU A 234 15.31 1.47 26.26
CA GLU A 234 14.03 1.00 26.80
C GLU A 234 13.26 0.15 25.78
N ALA A 235 13.10 0.65 24.55
CA ALA A 235 12.42 -0.07 23.48
C ALA A 235 13.18 -1.36 23.08
N ALA A 236 14.51 -1.34 23.03
CA ALA A 236 15.33 -2.51 22.70
C ALA A 236 15.30 -3.57 23.81
N ARG A 237 15.27 -3.18 25.09
CA ARG A 237 15.07 -4.11 26.21
C ARG A 237 13.70 -4.79 26.14
N SER A 238 12.65 -4.08 25.69
CA SER A 238 11.34 -4.70 25.45
C SER A 238 11.41 -5.79 24.37
N LEU A 239 12.15 -5.56 23.28
CA LEU A 239 12.38 -6.56 22.23
C LEU A 239 13.11 -7.80 22.77
N VAL A 240 14.22 -7.60 23.47
CA VAL A 240 15.01 -8.70 24.06
C VAL A 240 14.21 -9.48 25.11
N GLY A 241 13.41 -8.79 25.93
CA GLY A 241 12.55 -9.42 26.93
C GLY A 241 11.47 -10.31 26.31
N ALA A 242 10.98 -9.96 25.12
CA ALA A 242 10.01 -10.78 24.39
C ALA A 242 10.67 -11.89 23.56
N SER A 243 11.85 -11.63 22.99
CA SER A 243 12.64 -12.61 22.26
C SER A 243 14.14 -12.27 22.37
N PRO A 244 14.91 -13.03 23.16
CA PRO A 244 16.36 -12.83 23.28
C PRO A 244 17.11 -13.48 22.10
N ALA A 245 16.66 -13.20 20.88
CA ALA A 245 17.29 -13.60 19.64
C ALA A 245 18.58 -12.79 19.40
N TYR A 246 19.45 -13.33 18.54
CA TYR A 246 20.73 -12.70 18.17
C TYR A 246 20.52 -11.24 17.72
N ASP A 247 19.63 -11.00 16.76
CA ASP A 247 19.42 -9.67 16.18
C ASP A 247 18.91 -8.65 17.20
N ASN A 248 18.03 -9.06 18.11
CA ASN A 248 17.52 -8.18 19.19
C ASN A 248 18.63 -7.84 20.20
N LEU A 249 19.48 -8.81 20.56
CA LEU A 249 20.63 -8.59 21.44
C LEU A 249 21.67 -7.69 20.77
N LEU A 250 21.98 -7.92 19.49
CA LEU A 250 22.88 -7.08 18.71
C LEU A 250 22.37 -5.63 18.68
N LEU A 251 21.08 -5.43 18.39
CA LEU A 251 20.45 -4.13 18.37
C LEU A 251 20.48 -3.42 19.75
N LEU A 252 20.19 -4.14 20.84
CA LEU A 252 20.31 -3.58 22.20
C LEU A 252 21.76 -3.19 22.53
N GLY A 253 22.73 -4.04 22.18
CA GLY A 253 24.15 -3.77 22.39
C GLY A 253 24.61 -2.53 21.64
N GLU A 254 24.22 -2.37 20.37
CA GLU A 254 24.53 -1.18 19.58
C GLU A 254 23.96 0.10 20.18
N VAL A 255 22.73 0.04 20.70
CA VAL A 255 22.08 1.16 21.39
C VAL A 255 22.85 1.51 22.66
N GLN A 256 23.22 0.53 23.47
CA GLN A 256 24.00 0.74 24.69
C GLN A 256 25.38 1.33 24.37
N LEU A 257 26.07 0.80 23.36
CA LEU A 257 27.35 1.30 22.90
C LEU A 257 27.26 2.76 22.44
N GLY A 258 26.25 3.09 21.62
CA GLY A 258 26.01 4.46 21.14
C GLY A 258 25.63 5.45 22.26
N GLY A 259 24.94 4.94 23.29
CA GLY A 259 24.61 5.64 24.53
C GLY A 259 25.77 5.77 25.52
N LYS A 260 26.94 5.17 25.21
CA LYS A 260 28.13 5.08 26.08
C LYS A 260 27.94 4.23 27.34
N ASN A 261 26.97 3.33 27.33
CA ASN A 261 26.73 2.35 28.40
C ASN A 261 27.61 1.12 28.17
N TYR A 262 28.94 1.30 28.20
CA TYR A 262 29.91 0.33 27.68
C TYR A 262 29.92 -1.02 28.43
N GLU A 263 29.74 -1.02 29.75
CA GLU A 263 29.63 -2.27 30.53
C GLU A 263 28.39 -3.08 30.14
N SER A 264 27.24 -2.40 30.03
CA SER A 264 26.00 -3.03 29.55
C SER A 264 26.15 -3.56 28.14
N ALA A 265 26.75 -2.77 27.24
CA ALA A 265 27.02 -3.16 25.86
C ALA A 265 27.89 -4.43 25.80
N ALA A 266 29.00 -4.47 26.55
CA ALA A 266 29.87 -5.64 26.62
C ALA A 266 29.16 -6.89 27.16
N SER A 267 28.27 -6.73 28.16
CA SER A 267 27.43 -7.83 28.64
C SER A 267 26.46 -8.33 27.56
N THR A 268 25.78 -7.42 26.88
CA THR A 268 24.80 -7.75 25.84
C THR A 268 25.45 -8.40 24.62
N PHE A 269 26.61 -7.91 24.16
CA PHE A 269 27.32 -8.53 23.03
C PHE A 269 27.83 -9.94 23.36
N ARG A 270 28.26 -10.21 24.60
CA ARG A 270 28.56 -11.59 25.04
C ARG A 270 27.34 -12.50 24.96
N GLN A 271 26.16 -12.00 25.31
CA GLN A 271 24.91 -12.74 25.14
C GLN A 271 24.60 -12.97 23.66
N ALA A 272 24.80 -11.97 22.79
CA ALA A 272 24.62 -12.13 21.35
C ALA A 272 25.57 -13.21 20.78
N ILE A 273 26.86 -13.16 21.13
CA ILE A 273 27.87 -14.17 20.72
C ILE A 273 27.47 -15.57 21.18
N SER A 274 26.84 -15.71 22.36
CA SER A 274 26.33 -17.02 22.82
C SER A 274 25.20 -17.58 21.95
N LYS A 275 24.49 -16.73 21.19
CA LYS A 275 23.46 -17.14 20.23
C LYS A 275 24.03 -17.43 18.85
N LYS A 276 25.04 -16.67 18.43
CA LYS A 276 25.69 -16.80 17.13
C LYS A 276 27.18 -16.46 17.27
N ALA A 277 28.00 -17.49 17.46
CA ALA A 277 29.41 -17.33 17.84
C ALA A 277 30.32 -16.94 16.67
N ASP A 278 29.89 -17.14 15.43
CA ASP A 278 30.63 -16.93 14.19
C ASP A 278 30.36 -15.56 13.53
N ASP A 279 29.50 -14.73 14.13
CA ASP A 279 29.17 -13.41 13.55
C ASP A 279 30.14 -12.33 14.01
N TRP A 280 30.85 -11.73 13.04
CA TRP A 280 31.88 -10.74 13.30
C TRP A 280 31.36 -9.46 13.98
N HIS A 281 30.09 -9.06 13.76
CA HIS A 281 29.57 -7.78 14.26
C HIS A 281 29.57 -7.74 15.80
N ALA A 282 29.08 -8.79 16.45
CA ALA A 282 28.99 -8.83 17.90
C ALA A 282 30.39 -8.88 18.55
N HIS A 283 31.35 -9.59 17.94
CA HIS A 283 32.75 -9.61 18.38
C HIS A 283 33.43 -8.25 18.22
N TYR A 284 33.26 -7.62 17.06
CA TYR A 284 33.78 -6.28 16.78
C TYR A 284 33.26 -5.25 17.79
N TYR A 285 31.95 -5.23 18.05
CA TYR A 285 31.35 -4.29 19.00
C TYR A 285 31.64 -4.64 20.47
N LEU A 286 31.83 -5.91 20.82
CA LEU A 286 32.36 -6.30 22.14
C LEU A 286 33.77 -5.74 22.34
N GLY A 287 34.63 -5.89 21.33
CA GLY A 287 35.98 -5.34 21.32
C GLY A 287 35.99 -3.82 21.48
N GLN A 288 35.14 -3.11 20.73
CA GLN A 288 34.95 -1.66 20.91
C GLN A 288 34.48 -1.29 22.31
N SER A 289 33.55 -2.06 22.89
CA SER A 289 33.03 -1.81 24.24
C SER A 289 34.14 -1.92 25.28
N TYR A 290 34.98 -2.96 25.20
CA TYR A 290 36.15 -3.10 26.08
C TYR A 290 37.21 -2.02 25.85
N GLY A 291 37.48 -1.65 24.60
CA GLY A 291 38.39 -0.53 24.29
C GLY A 291 37.92 0.79 24.88
N ALA A 292 36.62 1.07 24.82
CA ALA A 292 36.02 2.26 25.45
C ALA A 292 36.05 2.23 26.99
N LEU A 293 36.19 1.04 27.59
CA LEU A 293 36.41 0.82 29.02
C LEU A 293 37.90 0.76 29.40
N GLU A 294 38.81 0.95 28.44
CA GLU A 294 40.27 0.81 28.61
C GLU A 294 40.70 -0.61 29.05
N ARG A 295 39.88 -1.63 28.76
CA ARG A 295 40.14 -3.04 29.04
C ARG A 295 40.82 -3.72 27.85
N TRP A 296 42.03 -3.27 27.53
CA TRP A 296 42.74 -3.64 26.30
C TRP A 296 42.97 -5.15 26.13
N SER A 297 43.29 -5.85 27.21
CA SER A 297 43.47 -7.32 27.19
C SER A 297 42.19 -8.06 26.80
N ASP A 298 41.03 -7.54 27.21
CA ASP A 298 39.74 -8.16 26.94
C ASP A 298 39.24 -7.81 25.53
N ALA A 299 39.72 -6.71 24.96
CA ALA A 299 39.36 -6.25 23.61
C ALA A 299 40.06 -7.03 22.50
N GLU A 300 41.27 -7.54 22.73
CA GLU A 300 42.12 -8.13 21.69
C GLU A 300 41.47 -9.32 20.98
N ALA A 301 41.02 -10.34 21.72
CA ALA A 301 40.47 -11.56 21.12
C ALA A 301 39.16 -11.31 20.35
N PRO A 302 38.17 -10.56 20.87
CA PRO A 302 36.99 -10.17 20.10
C PRO A 302 37.33 -9.32 18.87
N LEU A 303 38.27 -8.38 18.95
CA LEU A 303 38.66 -7.57 17.78
C LEU A 303 39.33 -8.43 16.70
N ASN A 304 40.23 -9.34 17.06
CA ASN A 304 40.86 -10.25 16.12
C ASN A 304 39.85 -11.16 15.42
N THR A 305 38.82 -11.61 16.14
CA THR A 305 37.74 -12.43 15.57
C THR A 305 36.83 -11.59 14.67
N GLY A 306 36.53 -10.34 15.06
CA GLY A 306 35.65 -9.44 14.30
C GLY A 306 36.27 -8.81 13.05
N LEU A 307 37.58 -8.94 12.83
CA LEU A 307 38.32 -8.35 11.71
C LEU A 307 38.76 -9.37 10.64
N GLN A 308 38.50 -10.67 10.86
CA GLN A 308 38.74 -11.76 9.90
C GLN A 308 37.51 -12.02 9.04
#